data_AF-A0A6J6LMF9-F1
#
_entry.id   AF-A0A6J6LMF9-F1
#
_cell.length_a   1.000
_cell.length_b   1.000
_cell.length_c   1.000
_cell.angle_alpha   90.00
_cell.angle_beta   90.00
_cell.angle_gamma   90.00
#
_symmetry.space_group_name_H-M   'P 1'
#
loop_
_entity.id
_entity.type
_entity.pdbx_description
1 polymer ?
#
loop_
_entity_poly.entity_id
_entity_poly.type
_entity_poly.pdbx_seq_one_letter_code
_entity_poly.pdbx_strand_id
1 'polypeptide(L)'
;MVLKVKEPQAHEFGYLRPGLVLFTYLHLAAYPDVADALCTNGVTGVAYETVQAADGALPLLAPMSEVAGRMATQVGAHFLEREHGGRGVLLGGVPGVRPARVVVLGAGNVGWNAAWIAQGMEAEVMLLDRNTDRLRWVDQIHQGRIITIASNRGAVARAVADADLVIGAILVPAGRAPVVVTEDMVRGMKPGAVIVDVAVDQGGCIATTRETTHDKPVYEKHGVIHYAVGNMPAAVPFTSTYALTNATLPFAVTLATRGVVGAASADPMLRSGVNTVGGMITHPTVAAALGSESIDPVSALTEG
;
A
#
# COMPACT_ATOMS: atom_id res chain seq x y z
N MET A 1 -20.23 4.81 -17.08
CA MET A 1 -19.09 4.32 -16.29
C MET A 1 -17.91 5.26 -16.48
N VAL A 2 -17.19 5.61 -15.41
CA VAL A 2 -15.95 6.39 -15.43
C VAL A 2 -14.85 5.54 -14.79
N LEU A 3 -13.70 5.49 -15.46
CA LEU A 3 -12.48 4.84 -14.96
C LEU A 3 -11.52 5.92 -14.47
N LYS A 4 -10.98 5.76 -13.27
CA LYS A 4 -9.97 6.64 -12.67
C LYS A 4 -8.91 5.78 -11.97
N VAL A 5 -7.78 6.41 -11.64
CA VAL A 5 -6.76 5.78 -10.79
C VAL A 5 -7.05 6.09 -9.32
N LYS A 6 -7.15 7.38 -8.97
CA LYS A 6 -7.32 7.85 -7.60
C LYS A 6 -8.75 8.31 -7.31
N GLU A 7 -9.06 8.37 -6.03
CA GLU A 7 -10.34 8.85 -5.49
C GLU A 7 -10.67 10.27 -5.99
N PRO A 8 -11.97 10.59 -6.14
CA PRO A 8 -12.40 11.95 -6.45
C PRO A 8 -11.84 12.94 -5.44
N GLN A 9 -11.27 14.03 -5.93
CA GLN A 9 -10.83 15.15 -5.09
C GLN A 9 -12.01 16.10 -4.84
N ALA A 10 -11.92 16.98 -3.84
CA ALA A 10 -13.02 17.89 -3.47
C ALA A 10 -13.56 18.74 -4.64
N HIS A 11 -12.68 19.17 -5.54
CA HIS A 11 -13.07 19.93 -6.75
C HIS A 11 -13.75 19.07 -7.83
N GLU A 12 -13.68 17.74 -7.71
CA GLU A 12 -14.34 16.79 -8.61
C GLU A 12 -15.73 16.36 -8.12
N PHE A 13 -16.10 16.65 -6.86
CA PHE A 13 -17.36 16.22 -6.26
C PHE A 13 -18.59 16.72 -7.03
N GLY A 14 -18.52 17.90 -7.63
CA GLY A 14 -19.62 18.47 -8.45
C GLY A 14 -19.91 17.72 -9.75
N TYR A 15 -19.05 16.78 -10.18
CA TYR A 15 -19.28 15.95 -11.37
C TYR A 15 -19.91 14.59 -11.05
N LEU A 16 -20.01 14.24 -9.76
CA LEU A 16 -20.70 13.04 -9.28
C LEU A 16 -22.20 13.19 -9.51
N ARG A 17 -22.86 12.10 -9.88
CA ARG A 17 -24.30 12.12 -10.23
C ARG A 17 -24.94 10.74 -10.11
N PRO A 18 -26.26 10.66 -9.92
CA PRO A 18 -26.99 9.40 -9.97
C PRO A 18 -26.77 8.66 -11.30
N GLY A 19 -26.71 7.33 -11.25
CA GLY A 19 -26.45 6.47 -12.42
C GLY A 19 -25.00 6.46 -12.90
N LEU A 20 -24.10 7.24 -12.28
CA LEU A 20 -22.67 7.15 -12.51
C LEU A 20 -22.10 5.90 -11.81
N VAL A 21 -21.46 5.04 -12.59
CA VAL A 21 -20.58 3.98 -12.08
C VAL A 21 -19.15 4.52 -12.08
N LEU A 22 -18.53 4.59 -10.92
CA LEU A 22 -17.14 5.00 -10.74
C LEU A 22 -16.29 3.79 -10.36
N PHE A 23 -15.28 3.45 -11.17
CA PHE A 23 -14.38 2.32 -10.93
C PHE A 23 -12.93 2.81 -10.80
N THR A 24 -12.39 2.81 -9.58
CA THR A 24 -11.12 3.46 -9.20
C THR A 24 -10.65 3.00 -7.81
N TYR A 25 -9.46 3.39 -7.33
CA TYR A 25 -9.17 3.34 -5.89
C TYR A 25 -10.02 4.38 -5.14
N LEU A 26 -10.62 4.01 -4.01
CA LEU A 26 -11.49 4.90 -3.23
C LEU A 26 -10.98 5.21 -1.82
N HIS A 27 -10.42 4.21 -1.13
CA HIS A 27 -9.89 4.29 0.23
C HIS A 27 -10.86 4.95 1.23
N LEU A 28 -12.15 4.63 1.13
CA LEU A 28 -13.23 5.34 1.84
C LEU A 28 -13.08 5.37 3.36
N ALA A 29 -12.46 4.35 3.96
CA ALA A 29 -12.18 4.33 5.40
C ALA A 29 -11.18 5.42 5.85
N ALA A 30 -10.30 5.88 4.95
CA ALA A 30 -9.32 6.92 5.21
C ALA A 30 -9.79 8.32 4.77
N TYR A 31 -10.76 8.39 3.84
CA TYR A 31 -11.27 9.65 3.27
C TYR A 31 -12.80 9.76 3.41
N PRO A 32 -13.33 10.07 4.62
CA PRO A 32 -14.77 10.18 4.86
C PRO A 32 -15.49 11.16 3.92
N ASP A 33 -14.87 12.30 3.62
CA ASP A 33 -15.45 13.30 2.71
C ASP A 33 -15.74 12.74 1.31
N VAL A 34 -14.91 11.78 0.83
CA VAL A 34 -15.13 11.10 -0.44
C VAL A 34 -16.34 10.16 -0.33
N ALA A 35 -16.45 9.41 0.76
CA ALA A 35 -17.59 8.53 1.00
C ALA A 35 -18.90 9.32 1.05
N ASP A 36 -18.91 10.43 1.78
CA ASP A 36 -20.05 11.33 1.90
C ASP A 36 -20.46 11.91 0.52
N ALA A 37 -19.49 12.33 -0.29
CA ALA A 37 -19.74 12.85 -1.63
C ALA A 37 -20.34 11.78 -2.56
N LEU A 38 -19.84 10.54 -2.51
CA LEU A 38 -20.38 9.44 -3.32
C LEU A 38 -21.81 9.08 -2.90
N CYS A 39 -22.07 8.99 -1.59
CA CYS A 39 -23.38 8.67 -1.06
C CYS A 39 -24.39 9.79 -1.36
N THR A 40 -24.06 11.05 -1.07
CA THR A 40 -24.94 12.20 -1.31
C THR A 40 -25.38 12.29 -2.78
N ASN A 41 -24.49 11.93 -3.71
CA ASN A 41 -24.77 11.99 -5.15
C ASN A 41 -25.28 10.66 -5.73
N GLY A 42 -25.56 9.65 -4.89
CA GLY A 42 -26.10 8.36 -5.32
C GLY A 42 -25.20 7.59 -6.29
N VAL A 43 -23.89 7.75 -6.19
CA VAL A 43 -22.91 7.13 -7.10
C VAL A 43 -22.70 5.66 -6.76
N THR A 44 -22.64 4.82 -7.80
CA THR A 44 -22.20 3.43 -7.65
C THR A 44 -20.68 3.37 -7.68
N GLY A 45 -20.05 3.26 -6.52
CA GLY A 45 -18.61 3.20 -6.36
C GLY A 45 -18.12 1.75 -6.32
N VAL A 46 -17.23 1.40 -7.25
CA VAL A 46 -16.52 0.11 -7.26
C VAL A 46 -15.05 0.38 -6.98
N ALA A 47 -14.55 -0.11 -5.84
CA ALA A 47 -13.21 0.15 -5.35
C ALA A 47 -12.23 -0.94 -5.81
N TYR A 48 -11.11 -0.56 -6.42
CA TYR A 48 -10.06 -1.51 -6.81
C TYR A 48 -9.53 -2.31 -5.62
N GLU A 49 -9.29 -1.65 -4.50
CA GLU A 49 -8.64 -2.20 -3.31
C GLU A 49 -9.50 -3.16 -2.49
N THR A 50 -10.80 -3.29 -2.79
CA THR A 50 -11.70 -4.25 -2.13
C THR A 50 -12.19 -5.37 -3.05
N VAL A 51 -11.83 -5.34 -4.34
CA VAL A 51 -12.02 -6.50 -5.24
C VAL A 51 -11.12 -7.62 -4.71
N GLN A 52 -11.76 -8.68 -4.20
CA GLN A 52 -11.09 -9.72 -3.44
C GLN A 52 -11.45 -11.13 -3.94
N ALA A 53 -10.41 -11.93 -4.20
CA ALA A 53 -10.54 -13.33 -4.57
C ALA A 53 -10.91 -14.21 -3.36
N ALA A 54 -11.36 -15.44 -3.62
CA ALA A 54 -11.82 -16.36 -2.57
C ALA A 54 -10.72 -16.75 -1.56
N ASP A 55 -9.45 -16.70 -1.97
CA ASP A 55 -8.28 -16.93 -1.11
C ASP A 55 -7.86 -15.68 -0.30
N GLY A 56 -8.60 -14.57 -0.45
CA GLY A 56 -8.33 -13.30 0.20
C GLY A 56 -7.40 -12.37 -0.58
N ALA A 57 -6.87 -12.79 -1.74
CA ALA A 57 -5.99 -11.95 -2.54
C ALA A 57 -6.71 -10.72 -3.12
N LEU A 58 -5.99 -9.61 -3.25
CA LEU A 58 -6.48 -8.35 -3.79
C LEU A 58 -5.83 -8.09 -5.17
N PRO A 59 -6.35 -8.69 -6.26
CA PRO A 59 -5.69 -8.70 -7.57
C PRO A 59 -5.52 -7.31 -8.18
N LEU A 60 -6.38 -6.35 -7.85
CA LEU A 60 -6.29 -4.99 -8.37
C LEU A 60 -5.39 -4.10 -7.52
N LEU A 61 -5.05 -4.49 -6.28
CA LEU A 61 -4.10 -3.78 -5.42
C LEU A 61 -2.67 -4.33 -5.54
N ALA A 62 -2.54 -5.62 -5.87
CA ALA A 62 -1.26 -6.31 -5.95
C ALA A 62 -0.25 -5.61 -6.90
N PRO A 63 -0.60 -5.19 -8.13
CA PRO A 63 0.36 -4.57 -9.04
C PRO A 63 0.94 -3.26 -8.49
N MET A 64 0.11 -2.44 -7.83
CA MET A 64 0.57 -1.19 -7.22
C MET A 64 1.45 -1.46 -6.00
N SER A 65 1.15 -2.51 -5.24
CA SER A 65 1.99 -2.96 -4.12
C SER A 65 3.36 -3.46 -4.60
N GLU A 66 3.41 -4.18 -5.71
CA GLU A 66 4.66 -4.64 -6.33
C GLU A 66 5.51 -3.45 -6.78
N VAL A 67 4.92 -2.48 -7.49
CA VAL A 67 5.61 -1.26 -7.92
C VAL A 67 6.14 -0.48 -6.71
N ALA A 68 5.29 -0.22 -5.71
CA ALA A 68 5.67 0.52 -4.51
C ALA A 68 6.81 -0.18 -3.74
N GLY A 69 6.74 -1.50 -3.58
CA GLY A 69 7.80 -2.29 -2.95
C GLY A 69 9.13 -2.18 -3.67
N ARG A 70 9.14 -2.32 -5.01
CA ARG A 70 10.37 -2.19 -5.79
C ARG A 70 10.95 -0.78 -5.72
N MET A 71 10.11 0.23 -5.80
CA MET A 71 10.50 1.62 -5.68
C MET A 71 11.03 1.96 -4.29
N ALA A 72 10.48 1.39 -3.22
CA ALA A 72 10.88 1.67 -1.84
C ALA A 72 12.38 1.47 -1.61
N THR A 73 12.95 0.41 -2.19
CA THR A 73 14.39 0.18 -2.16
C THR A 73 15.16 1.21 -2.97
N GLN A 74 14.69 1.55 -4.17
CA GLN A 74 15.38 2.52 -5.04
C GLN A 74 15.43 3.92 -4.40
N VAL A 75 14.29 4.39 -3.86
CA VAL A 75 14.25 5.68 -3.16
C VAL A 75 15.05 5.62 -1.86
N GLY A 76 14.99 4.51 -1.12
CA GLY A 76 15.80 4.30 0.08
C GLY A 76 17.30 4.36 -0.21
N ALA A 77 17.75 3.77 -1.31
CA ALA A 77 19.14 3.83 -1.77
C ALA A 77 19.55 5.25 -2.15
N HIS A 78 18.70 5.98 -2.87
CA HIS A 78 18.95 7.37 -3.25
C HIS A 78 19.08 8.27 -2.00
N PHE A 79 18.14 8.20 -1.07
CA PHE A 79 18.19 9.01 0.15
C PHE A 79 19.23 8.55 1.18
N LEU A 80 19.86 7.39 0.98
CA LEU A 80 21.03 6.97 1.74
C LEU A 80 22.31 7.70 1.33
N GLU A 81 22.35 8.33 0.14
CA GLU A 81 23.49 9.10 -0.32
C GLU A 81 23.68 10.36 0.53
N ARG A 82 24.95 10.76 0.71
CA ARG A 82 25.31 11.84 1.64
C ARG A 82 24.76 13.20 1.22
N GLU A 83 24.65 13.45 -0.08
CA GLU A 83 24.14 14.70 -0.64
C GLU A 83 22.66 14.91 -0.31
N HIS A 84 21.93 13.83 -0.07
CA HIS A 84 20.53 13.85 0.35
C HIS A 84 20.35 13.84 1.87
N GLY A 85 21.44 13.99 2.63
CA GLY A 85 21.47 13.98 4.10
C GLY A 85 21.61 12.57 4.70
N GLY A 86 21.59 11.53 3.87
CA GLY A 86 21.73 10.16 4.30
C GLY A 86 23.10 9.85 4.86
N ARG A 87 23.24 8.64 5.41
CA ARG A 87 24.47 8.17 6.05
C ARG A 87 25.68 8.11 5.08
N GLY A 88 25.44 8.09 3.77
CA GLY A 88 26.46 7.93 2.74
C GLY A 88 26.86 6.47 2.55
N VAL A 89 25.89 5.55 2.55
CA VAL A 89 26.15 4.10 2.43
C VAL A 89 25.58 3.59 1.12
N LEU A 90 26.45 2.99 0.29
CA LEU A 90 26.04 2.27 -0.91
C LEU A 90 25.43 0.92 -0.53
N LEU A 91 24.26 0.57 -1.09
CA LEU A 91 23.53 -0.65 -0.71
C LEU A 91 24.40 -1.92 -0.82
N GLY A 92 25.06 -2.13 -1.95
CA GLY A 92 25.89 -3.33 -2.18
C GLY A 92 27.28 -3.29 -1.56
N GLY A 93 27.72 -2.13 -1.05
CA GLY A 93 29.13 -1.93 -0.71
C GLY A 93 30.03 -2.16 -1.93
N VAL A 94 31.26 -2.61 -1.68
CA VAL A 94 32.26 -3.02 -2.68
C VAL A 94 33.18 -4.07 -2.04
N PRO A 95 34.00 -4.83 -2.80
CA PRO A 95 34.92 -5.80 -2.22
C PRO A 95 35.78 -5.20 -1.09
N GLY A 96 35.69 -5.79 0.11
CA GLY A 96 36.38 -5.31 1.32
C GLY A 96 35.60 -4.29 2.16
N VAL A 97 34.42 -3.85 1.71
CA VAL A 97 33.55 -2.90 2.40
C VAL A 97 32.17 -3.51 2.62
N ARG A 98 31.64 -3.41 3.84
CA ARG A 98 30.31 -3.94 4.20
C ARG A 98 29.19 -3.30 3.35
N PRO A 99 28.18 -4.07 2.92
CA PRO A 99 26.96 -3.52 2.33
C PRO A 99 26.10 -2.80 3.38
N ALA A 100 25.05 -2.11 2.92
CA ALA A 100 24.01 -1.57 3.78
C ALA A 100 23.16 -2.68 4.38
N ARG A 101 22.70 -2.49 5.62
CA ARG A 101 21.69 -3.36 6.23
C ARG A 101 20.29 -2.80 5.98
N VAL A 102 19.48 -3.58 5.27
CA VAL A 102 18.09 -3.24 4.90
C VAL A 102 17.12 -4.10 5.70
N VAL A 103 16.25 -3.46 6.47
CA VAL A 103 15.21 -4.14 7.27
C VAL A 103 13.86 -3.87 6.63
N VAL A 104 13.14 -4.92 6.25
CA VAL A 104 11.80 -4.84 5.68
C VAL A 104 10.78 -5.40 6.65
N LEU A 105 9.76 -4.61 6.97
CA LEU A 105 8.70 -4.96 7.93
C LEU A 105 7.42 -5.32 7.16
N GLY A 106 7.10 -6.61 7.09
CA GLY A 106 5.97 -7.19 6.36
C GLY A 106 6.41 -7.96 5.11
N ALA A 107 5.96 -9.20 4.94
CA ALA A 107 6.24 -10.12 3.83
C ALA A 107 5.05 -10.25 2.85
N GLY A 108 4.19 -9.23 2.82
CA GLY A 108 3.19 -9.04 1.76
C GLY A 108 3.83 -8.63 0.42
N ASN A 109 3.00 -8.27 -0.56
CA ASN A 109 3.47 -7.93 -1.91
C ASN A 109 4.48 -6.77 -1.91
N VAL A 110 4.24 -5.72 -1.11
CA VAL A 110 5.18 -4.59 -0.96
C VAL A 110 6.53 -5.09 -0.44
N GLY A 111 6.54 -5.74 0.73
CA GLY A 111 7.80 -6.01 1.42
C GLY A 111 8.62 -7.12 0.78
N TRP A 112 8.00 -8.15 0.20
CA TRP A 112 8.74 -9.13 -0.60
C TRP A 112 9.42 -8.49 -1.82
N ASN A 113 8.71 -7.64 -2.56
CA ASN A 113 9.31 -6.95 -3.71
C ASN A 113 10.43 -5.98 -3.27
N ALA A 114 10.25 -5.28 -2.15
CA ALA A 114 11.29 -4.43 -1.58
C ALA A 114 12.54 -5.24 -1.23
N ALA A 115 12.35 -6.36 -0.50
CA ALA A 115 13.41 -7.26 -0.09
C ALA A 115 14.13 -7.87 -1.31
N TRP A 116 13.40 -8.27 -2.35
CA TRP A 116 13.97 -8.76 -3.61
C TRP A 116 14.87 -7.72 -4.25
N ILE A 117 14.39 -6.48 -4.44
CA ILE A 117 15.22 -5.43 -5.08
C ILE A 117 16.43 -5.09 -4.22
N ALA A 118 16.29 -5.03 -2.89
CA ALA A 118 17.40 -4.77 -1.98
C ALA A 118 18.47 -5.87 -2.06
N GLN A 119 18.04 -7.13 -2.14
CA GLN A 119 18.92 -8.27 -2.31
C GLN A 119 19.59 -8.27 -3.69
N GLY A 120 18.87 -7.85 -4.74
CA GLY A 120 19.43 -7.66 -6.09
C GLY A 120 20.43 -6.51 -6.18
N MET A 121 20.37 -5.55 -5.26
CA MET A 121 21.38 -4.50 -5.05
C MET A 121 22.48 -4.92 -4.06
N GLU A 122 22.57 -6.22 -3.76
CA GLU A 122 23.58 -6.85 -2.89
C GLU A 122 23.57 -6.38 -1.42
N ALA A 123 22.47 -5.79 -0.95
CA ALA A 123 22.33 -5.39 0.44
C ALA A 123 22.21 -6.60 1.39
N GLU A 124 22.53 -6.39 2.67
CA GLU A 124 22.20 -7.34 3.74
C GLU A 124 20.72 -7.16 4.12
N VAL A 125 19.85 -8.08 3.67
CA VAL A 125 18.39 -7.93 3.82
C VAL A 125 17.83 -8.81 4.94
N MET A 126 17.07 -8.19 5.84
CA MET A 126 16.28 -8.85 6.88
C MET A 126 14.78 -8.58 6.64
N LEU A 127 13.99 -9.62 6.42
CA LEU A 127 12.54 -9.55 6.23
C LEU A 127 11.79 -10.08 7.46
N LEU A 128 10.99 -9.23 8.10
CA LEU A 128 10.25 -9.57 9.31
C LEU A 128 8.75 -9.69 9.03
N ASP A 129 8.13 -10.81 9.42
CA ASP A 129 6.67 -10.98 9.37
C ASP A 129 6.19 -11.89 10.51
N ARG A 130 4.91 -11.80 10.87
CA ARG A 130 4.26 -12.71 11.85
C ARG A 130 3.89 -14.04 11.21
N ASN A 131 3.57 -14.05 9.92
CA ASN A 131 3.19 -15.22 9.14
C ASN A 131 4.44 -15.99 8.72
N THR A 132 4.73 -17.07 9.42
CA THR A 132 5.88 -17.94 9.15
C THR A 132 5.76 -18.71 7.84
N ASP A 133 4.55 -18.94 7.31
CA ASP A 133 4.36 -19.58 6.01
C ASP A 133 4.76 -18.63 4.87
N ARG A 134 4.46 -17.33 5.00
CA ARG A 134 4.96 -16.31 4.06
C ARG A 134 6.48 -16.23 4.11
N LEU A 135 7.08 -16.21 5.30
CA LEU A 135 8.54 -16.25 5.45
C LEU A 135 9.15 -17.53 4.84
N ARG A 136 8.51 -18.69 5.02
CA ARG A 136 8.97 -19.96 4.42
C ARG A 136 8.93 -19.90 2.90
N TRP A 137 7.89 -19.30 2.32
CA TRP A 137 7.77 -19.10 0.87
C TRP A 137 8.89 -18.20 0.32
N VAL A 138 9.18 -17.10 1.02
CA VAL A 138 10.31 -16.20 0.69
C VAL A 138 11.65 -16.94 0.72
N ASP A 139 11.90 -17.70 1.78
CA ASP A 139 13.14 -18.45 1.97
C ASP A 139 13.36 -19.51 0.89
N GLN A 140 12.31 -20.22 0.48
CA GLN A 140 12.38 -21.23 -0.59
C GLN A 140 12.82 -20.65 -1.95
N ILE A 141 12.45 -19.40 -2.24
CA ILE A 141 12.77 -18.74 -3.51
C ILE A 141 14.18 -18.13 -3.47
N HIS A 142 14.56 -17.47 -2.39
CA HIS A 142 15.85 -16.78 -2.29
C HIS A 142 16.95 -17.60 -1.60
N GLN A 143 16.64 -18.80 -1.12
CA GLN A 143 17.59 -19.78 -0.61
C GLN A 143 18.54 -19.19 0.44
N GLY A 144 17.97 -18.55 1.46
CA GLY A 144 18.72 -17.91 2.54
C GLY A 144 19.41 -16.58 2.20
N ARG A 145 19.31 -16.06 0.96
CA ARG A 145 19.85 -14.74 0.60
C ARG A 145 19.09 -13.57 1.24
N ILE A 146 17.84 -13.79 1.63
CA ILE A 146 17.05 -12.87 2.43
C ILE A 146 16.84 -13.52 3.80
N ILE A 147 17.32 -12.88 4.86
CA ILE A 147 17.19 -13.41 6.22
C ILE A 147 15.75 -13.20 6.67
N THR A 148 15.01 -14.28 6.86
CA THR A 148 13.61 -14.22 7.33
C THR A 148 13.52 -14.37 8.84
N ILE A 149 12.78 -13.48 9.50
CA ILE A 149 12.71 -13.44 10.97
C ILE A 149 11.25 -13.31 11.42
N ALA A 150 10.84 -14.18 12.34
CA ALA A 150 9.52 -14.08 12.97
C ALA A 150 9.39 -12.76 13.75
N SER A 151 8.41 -11.95 13.38
CA SER A 151 8.23 -10.60 13.89
C SER A 151 7.63 -10.59 15.30
N ASN A 152 8.35 -9.97 16.22
CA ASN A 152 7.90 -9.60 17.55
C ASN A 152 8.58 -8.29 17.97
N ARG A 153 8.10 -7.63 19.03
CA ARG A 153 8.60 -6.32 19.46
C ARG A 153 10.11 -6.30 19.68
N GLY A 154 10.68 -7.35 20.27
CA GLY A 154 12.12 -7.44 20.51
C GLY A 154 12.94 -7.65 19.23
N ALA A 155 12.44 -8.46 18.29
CA ALA A 155 13.08 -8.68 17.00
C ALA A 155 13.08 -7.39 16.15
N VAL A 156 11.97 -6.67 16.10
CA VAL A 156 11.87 -5.38 15.41
C VAL A 156 12.85 -4.39 16.02
N ALA A 157 12.84 -4.20 17.35
CA ALA A 157 13.73 -3.25 18.03
C ALA A 157 15.22 -3.49 17.73
N ARG A 158 15.67 -4.75 17.75
CA ARG A 158 17.07 -5.10 17.43
C ARG A 158 17.40 -4.87 15.95
N ALA A 159 16.50 -5.25 15.05
CA ALA A 159 16.73 -5.12 13.62
C ALA A 159 16.83 -3.64 13.21
N VAL A 160 15.90 -2.80 13.66
CA VAL A 160 15.85 -1.39 13.25
C VAL A 160 17.01 -0.56 13.81
N ALA A 161 17.49 -0.85 15.02
CA ALA A 161 18.60 -0.12 15.63
C ALA A 161 19.89 -0.17 14.78
N ASP A 162 20.15 -1.32 14.15
CA ASP A 162 21.32 -1.55 13.30
C ASP A 162 21.07 -1.30 11.81
N ALA A 163 19.87 -0.92 11.40
CA ALA A 163 19.52 -0.73 10.00
C ALA A 163 20.13 0.57 9.44
N ASP A 164 20.57 0.52 8.18
CA ASP A 164 20.87 1.72 7.40
C ASP A 164 19.61 2.17 6.66
N LEU A 165 18.77 1.23 6.22
CA LEU A 165 17.46 1.46 5.60
C LEU A 165 16.39 0.58 6.25
N VAL A 166 15.27 1.18 6.64
CA VAL A 166 14.06 0.46 7.09
C VAL A 166 12.92 0.72 6.11
N ILE A 167 12.27 -0.34 5.63
CA ILE A 167 11.10 -0.26 4.76
C ILE A 167 9.87 -0.76 5.51
N GLY A 168 8.94 0.15 5.78
CA GLY A 168 7.62 -0.16 6.35
C GLY A 168 6.68 -0.65 5.26
N ALA A 169 6.32 -1.94 5.31
CA ALA A 169 5.53 -2.61 4.28
C ALA A 169 4.34 -3.41 4.88
N ILE A 170 3.82 -2.95 6.02
CA ILE A 170 2.69 -3.57 6.71
C ILE A 170 1.40 -2.97 6.18
N LEU A 171 0.58 -3.83 5.56
CA LEU A 171 -0.74 -3.49 5.06
C LEU A 171 -1.80 -4.24 5.85
N VAL A 172 -2.86 -3.55 6.28
CA VAL A 172 -4.07 -4.19 6.79
C VAL A 172 -5.21 -3.89 5.80
N PRO A 173 -5.77 -4.90 5.12
CA PRO A 173 -6.86 -4.67 4.17
C PRO A 173 -8.01 -3.85 4.79
N ALA A 174 -8.40 -2.77 4.10
CA ALA A 174 -9.50 -1.88 4.50
C ALA A 174 -9.40 -1.27 5.92
N GLY A 175 -8.22 -1.27 6.55
CA GLY A 175 -8.00 -0.75 7.91
C GLY A 175 -6.76 0.12 8.01
N ARG A 176 -6.53 0.69 9.20
CA ARG A 176 -5.32 1.48 9.50
C ARG A 176 -4.13 0.57 9.78
N ALA A 177 -2.95 0.93 9.27
CA ALA A 177 -1.72 0.19 9.56
C ALA A 177 -1.38 0.27 11.06
N PRO A 178 -1.00 -0.85 11.72
CA PRO A 178 -0.56 -0.82 13.09
C PRO A 178 0.84 -0.23 13.18
N VAL A 179 1.07 0.63 14.18
CA VAL A 179 2.40 1.14 14.48
C VAL A 179 3.26 0.03 15.10
N VAL A 180 4.33 -0.35 14.41
CA VAL A 180 5.25 -1.42 14.84
C VAL A 180 6.64 -0.90 15.22
N VAL A 181 7.04 0.26 14.71
CA VAL A 181 8.27 0.97 15.12
C VAL A 181 7.88 2.15 15.97
N THR A 182 8.27 2.14 17.24
CA THR A 182 7.98 3.25 18.17
C THR A 182 8.96 4.40 17.97
N GLU A 183 8.60 5.60 18.44
CA GLU A 183 9.49 6.76 18.35
C GLU A 183 10.82 6.55 19.09
N ASP A 184 10.81 5.81 20.21
CA ASP A 184 12.04 5.42 20.93
C ASP A 184 12.94 4.51 20.09
N MET A 185 12.36 3.60 19.29
CA MET A 185 13.14 2.78 18.37
C MET A 185 13.80 3.64 17.29
N VAL A 186 13.08 4.62 16.74
CA VAL A 186 13.62 5.57 15.76
C VAL A 186 14.75 6.41 16.35
N ARG A 187 14.61 6.89 17.58
CA ARG A 187 15.67 7.62 18.30
C ARG A 187 16.92 6.78 18.53
N GLY A 188 16.78 5.45 18.61
CA GLY A 188 17.89 4.51 18.74
C GLY A 188 18.54 4.08 17.41
N MET A 189 18.02 4.54 16.27
CA MET A 189 18.62 4.24 14.97
C MET A 189 19.90 5.03 14.74
N LYS A 190 20.68 4.59 13.74
CA LYS A 190 21.89 5.28 13.31
C LYS A 190 21.55 6.68 12.76
N PRO A 191 22.34 7.72 13.09
CA PRO A 191 22.25 9.00 12.39
C PRO A 191 22.47 8.82 10.88
N GLY A 192 21.64 9.49 10.09
CA GLY A 192 21.59 9.42 8.62
C GLY A 192 20.92 8.16 8.08
N ALA A 193 20.37 7.27 8.92
CA ALA A 193 19.57 6.15 8.45
C ALA A 193 18.30 6.66 7.74
N VAL A 194 17.73 5.83 6.88
CA VAL A 194 16.54 6.15 6.10
C VAL A 194 15.40 5.22 6.48
N ILE A 195 14.20 5.78 6.62
CA ILE A 195 12.94 5.05 6.74
C ILE A 195 12.12 5.36 5.48
N VAL A 196 11.63 4.33 4.81
CA VAL A 196 10.65 4.43 3.74
C VAL A 196 9.36 3.78 4.23
N ASP A 197 8.36 4.59 4.58
CA ASP A 197 7.06 4.09 5.06
C ASP A 197 6.07 4.00 3.90
N VAL A 198 5.99 2.82 3.26
CA VAL A 198 5.04 2.57 2.17
C VAL A 198 3.60 2.45 2.69
N ALA A 199 3.44 2.15 3.98
CA ALA A 199 2.12 2.07 4.61
C ALA A 199 1.52 3.45 4.94
N VAL A 200 2.18 4.55 4.54
CA VAL A 200 1.70 5.92 4.76
C VAL A 200 0.30 6.17 4.18
N ASP A 201 -0.03 5.53 3.05
CA ASP A 201 -1.36 5.58 2.43
C ASP A 201 -2.49 5.08 3.36
N GLN A 202 -2.15 4.36 4.44
CA GLN A 202 -3.06 3.88 5.49
C GLN A 202 -2.67 4.39 6.88
N GLY A 203 -1.97 5.52 6.96
CA GLY A 203 -1.58 6.19 8.20
C GLY A 203 -0.20 5.80 8.77
N GLY A 204 0.56 4.95 8.07
CA GLY A 204 1.95 4.60 8.40
C GLY A 204 2.10 3.53 9.48
N CYS A 205 3.17 2.73 9.38
CA CYS A 205 3.50 1.71 10.39
C CYS A 205 4.65 2.13 11.33
N ILE A 206 5.19 3.35 11.16
CA ILE A 206 6.22 3.94 12.03
C ILE A 206 5.63 5.16 12.77
N ALA A 207 5.85 5.23 14.09
CA ALA A 207 5.23 6.25 14.94
C ALA A 207 5.58 7.70 14.55
N THR A 208 6.74 7.90 13.94
CA THR A 208 7.26 9.20 13.52
C THR A 208 6.89 9.57 12.09
N THR A 209 6.13 8.71 11.38
CA THR A 209 5.68 8.94 10.00
C THR A 209 4.68 10.09 9.92
N ARG A 210 4.90 10.97 8.94
CA ARG A 210 3.99 12.02 8.49
C ARG A 210 4.01 11.99 6.97
N GLU A 211 2.83 11.97 6.35
CA GLU A 211 2.72 11.98 4.90
C GLU A 211 3.45 13.17 4.26
N THR A 212 4.08 12.89 3.12
CA THR A 212 4.85 13.82 2.31
C THR A 212 4.38 13.74 0.85
N THR A 213 4.87 14.63 0.01
CA THR A 213 4.51 14.70 -1.42
C THR A 213 5.73 14.46 -2.29
N HIS A 214 5.53 14.13 -3.56
CA HIS A 214 6.63 13.98 -4.52
C HIS A 214 7.53 15.23 -4.61
N ASP A 215 6.98 16.44 -4.41
CA ASP A 215 7.76 17.69 -4.41
C ASP A 215 8.61 17.88 -3.15
N LYS A 216 8.17 17.34 -2.01
CA LYS A 216 8.86 17.42 -0.72
C LYS A 216 8.89 16.03 -0.07
N PRO A 217 9.66 15.09 -0.63
CA PRO A 217 9.48 13.66 -0.37
C PRO A 217 10.03 13.19 0.97
N VAL A 218 10.86 14.00 1.63
CA VAL A 218 11.52 13.62 2.87
C VAL A 218 11.48 14.71 3.92
N TYR A 219 11.59 14.29 5.18
CA TYR A 219 11.93 15.13 6.32
C TYR A 219 12.84 14.37 7.29
N GLU A 220 13.54 15.10 8.15
CA GLU A 220 14.38 14.49 9.18
C GLU A 220 13.67 14.52 10.54
N LYS A 221 13.75 13.43 11.29
CA LYS A 221 13.34 13.36 12.69
C LYS A 221 14.29 12.46 13.47
N HIS A 222 14.82 12.97 14.59
CA HIS A 222 15.82 12.28 15.44
C HIS A 222 17.09 11.85 14.70
N GLY A 223 17.53 12.61 13.69
CA GLY A 223 18.70 12.24 12.88
C GLY A 223 18.43 11.16 11.83
N VAL A 224 17.16 10.79 11.61
CA VAL A 224 16.72 9.77 10.65
C VAL A 224 15.86 10.41 9.58
N ILE A 225 16.19 10.13 8.31
CA ILE A 225 15.42 10.59 7.16
C ILE A 225 14.17 9.74 7.00
N HIS A 226 13.03 10.39 6.84
CA HIS A 226 11.75 9.73 6.59
C HIS A 226 11.29 10.09 5.18
N TYR A 227 11.17 9.07 4.33
CA TYR A 227 10.43 9.12 3.08
C TYR A 227 9.05 8.51 3.32
N ALA A 228 8.00 9.30 3.11
CA ALA A 228 6.63 8.88 3.39
C ALA A 228 5.69 9.47 2.33
N VAL A 229 6.08 9.33 1.06
CA VAL A 229 5.31 9.87 -0.07
C VAL A 229 4.13 8.96 -0.34
N GLY A 230 2.91 9.50 -0.23
CA GLY A 230 1.72 8.78 -0.65
C GLY A 230 1.71 8.53 -2.15
N ASN A 231 1.06 7.45 -2.59
CA ASN A 231 0.95 7.10 -4.03
C ASN A 231 2.32 7.03 -4.75
N MET A 232 3.27 6.28 -4.18
CA MET A 232 4.60 6.09 -4.78
C MET A 232 4.58 5.64 -6.25
N PRO A 233 3.70 4.71 -6.69
CA PRO A 233 3.67 4.24 -8.08
C PRO A 233 3.45 5.33 -9.14
N ALA A 234 2.93 6.51 -8.75
CA ALA A 234 2.72 7.63 -9.66
C ALA A 234 4.01 8.21 -10.25
N ALA A 235 5.17 8.00 -9.62
CA ALA A 235 6.46 8.47 -10.14
C ALA A 235 7.00 7.63 -11.30
N VAL A 236 6.42 6.45 -11.56
CA VAL A 236 6.81 5.55 -12.67
C VAL A 236 5.60 5.22 -13.56
N PRO A 237 4.91 6.24 -14.12
CA PRO A 237 3.58 6.08 -14.72
C PRO A 237 3.57 5.15 -15.93
N PHE A 238 4.69 5.03 -16.67
CA PHE A 238 4.79 4.06 -17.76
C PHE A 238 4.59 2.64 -17.23
N THR A 239 5.33 2.25 -16.18
CA THR A 239 5.25 0.91 -15.59
C THR A 239 3.94 0.72 -14.84
N SER A 240 3.56 1.67 -13.97
CA SER A 240 2.39 1.51 -13.11
C SER A 240 1.07 1.55 -13.88
N THR A 241 0.96 2.35 -14.95
CA THR A 241 -0.24 2.35 -15.81
C THR A 241 -0.46 0.97 -16.40
N TYR A 242 0.54 0.39 -17.09
CA TYR A 242 0.38 -0.94 -17.68
C TYR A 242 0.11 -2.01 -16.63
N ALA A 243 0.81 -1.98 -15.49
CA ALA A 243 0.59 -2.93 -14.40
C ALA A 243 -0.86 -2.88 -13.88
N LEU A 244 -1.41 -1.68 -13.64
CA LEU A 244 -2.78 -1.50 -13.19
C LEU A 244 -3.81 -1.86 -14.27
N THR A 245 -3.62 -1.40 -15.51
CA THR A 245 -4.59 -1.63 -16.58
C THR A 245 -4.65 -3.09 -16.99
N ASN A 246 -3.53 -3.82 -16.95
CA ASN A 246 -3.52 -5.26 -17.22
C ASN A 246 -4.39 -6.03 -16.21
N ALA A 247 -4.39 -5.62 -14.94
CA ALA A 247 -5.20 -6.23 -13.91
C ALA A 247 -6.68 -5.79 -13.97
N THR A 248 -6.94 -4.50 -14.24
CA THR A 248 -8.30 -3.92 -14.19
C THR A 248 -9.11 -4.12 -15.47
N LEU A 249 -8.47 -4.29 -16.63
CA LEU A 249 -9.15 -4.38 -17.93
C LEU A 249 -10.22 -5.49 -17.99
N PRO A 250 -9.99 -6.73 -17.51
CA PRO A 250 -11.03 -7.76 -17.51
C PRO A 250 -12.29 -7.36 -16.70
N PHE A 251 -12.10 -6.69 -15.57
CA PHE A 251 -13.19 -6.21 -14.72
C PHE A 251 -13.92 -5.03 -15.35
N ALA A 252 -13.19 -4.09 -15.95
CA ALA A 252 -13.76 -2.95 -16.65
C ALA A 252 -14.63 -3.41 -17.84
N VAL A 253 -14.16 -4.39 -18.61
CA VAL A 253 -14.95 -4.99 -19.72
C VAL A 253 -16.20 -5.69 -19.19
N THR A 254 -16.10 -6.42 -18.08
CA THR A 254 -17.25 -7.09 -17.46
C THR A 254 -18.30 -6.09 -16.97
N LEU A 255 -17.88 -5.04 -16.26
CA LEU A 255 -18.74 -3.93 -15.82
C LEU A 255 -19.40 -3.23 -17.01
N ALA A 256 -18.67 -2.97 -18.09
CA ALA A 256 -19.18 -2.31 -19.28
C ALA A 256 -20.20 -3.15 -20.05
N THR A 257 -20.00 -4.48 -20.13
CA THR A 257 -20.85 -5.38 -20.93
C THR A 257 -22.06 -5.91 -20.18
N ARG A 258 -21.97 -6.09 -18.85
CA ARG A 258 -23.05 -6.66 -18.03
C ARG A 258 -23.77 -5.63 -17.14
N GLY A 259 -23.23 -4.42 -17.02
CA GLY A 259 -23.64 -3.47 -15.98
C GLY A 259 -23.22 -3.94 -14.59
N VAL A 260 -23.32 -3.06 -13.58
CA VAL A 260 -22.86 -3.39 -12.22
C VAL A 260 -23.68 -4.52 -11.59
N VAL A 261 -25.02 -4.51 -11.77
CA VAL A 261 -25.91 -5.56 -11.27
C VAL A 261 -25.49 -6.92 -11.83
N GLY A 262 -25.46 -7.07 -13.16
CA GLY A 262 -25.15 -8.34 -13.79
C GLY A 262 -23.72 -8.82 -13.53
N ALA A 263 -22.78 -7.89 -13.35
CA ALA A 263 -21.39 -8.21 -13.04
C ALA A 263 -21.23 -8.65 -11.56
N ALA A 264 -21.81 -7.94 -10.59
CA ALA A 264 -21.74 -8.28 -9.17
C ALA A 264 -22.56 -9.52 -8.81
N SER A 265 -23.67 -9.80 -9.51
CA SER A 265 -24.43 -11.04 -9.32
C SER A 265 -23.69 -12.28 -9.85
N ALA A 266 -22.85 -12.12 -10.88
CA ALA A 266 -22.15 -13.23 -11.52
C ALA A 266 -20.75 -13.49 -10.93
N ASP A 267 -20.09 -12.47 -10.38
CA ASP A 267 -18.73 -12.56 -9.86
C ASP A 267 -18.64 -12.06 -8.41
N PRO A 268 -18.49 -12.96 -7.41
CA PRO A 268 -18.30 -12.58 -6.02
C PRO A 268 -17.11 -11.66 -5.76
N MET A 269 -16.05 -11.76 -6.58
CA MET A 269 -14.85 -10.92 -6.44
C MET A 269 -15.13 -9.48 -6.88
N LEU A 270 -15.96 -9.28 -7.90
CA LEU A 270 -16.41 -7.93 -8.27
C LEU A 270 -17.46 -7.40 -7.29
N ARG A 271 -18.32 -8.27 -6.75
CA ARG A 271 -19.32 -7.91 -5.72
C ARG A 271 -18.66 -7.29 -4.49
N SER A 272 -17.53 -7.84 -4.02
CA SER A 272 -16.75 -7.27 -2.92
C SER A 272 -16.10 -5.93 -3.26
N GLY A 273 -15.93 -5.64 -4.56
CA GLY A 273 -15.53 -4.32 -5.04
C GLY A 273 -16.59 -3.23 -4.86
N VAL A 274 -17.88 -3.56 -4.76
CA VAL A 274 -18.96 -2.56 -4.67
C VAL A 274 -18.99 -1.96 -3.27
N ASN A 275 -18.73 -0.66 -3.16
CA ASN A 275 -18.57 0.07 -1.90
C ASN A 275 -19.71 1.05 -1.60
N THR A 276 -20.27 1.68 -2.63
CA THR A 276 -21.41 2.60 -2.49
C THR A 276 -22.47 2.32 -3.54
N VAL A 277 -23.74 2.41 -3.19
CA VAL A 277 -24.88 2.30 -4.11
C VAL A 277 -26.03 3.15 -3.59
N GLY A 278 -26.58 4.05 -4.42
CA GLY A 278 -27.84 4.75 -4.11
C GLY A 278 -27.85 5.53 -2.78
N GLY A 279 -26.70 6.01 -2.32
CA GLY A 279 -26.57 6.71 -1.03
C GLY A 279 -26.19 5.83 0.16
N MET A 280 -26.06 4.51 -0.05
CA MET A 280 -25.72 3.53 0.98
C MET A 280 -24.28 3.07 0.84
N ILE A 281 -23.63 2.76 1.97
CA ILE A 281 -22.37 2.02 2.01
C ILE A 281 -22.68 0.51 1.96
N THR A 282 -21.98 -0.24 1.11
CA THR A 282 -22.20 -1.68 0.92
C THR A 282 -21.06 -2.54 1.46
N HIS A 283 -19.85 -1.98 1.60
CA HIS A 283 -18.70 -2.74 2.09
C HIS A 283 -18.64 -2.76 3.64
N PRO A 284 -18.72 -3.92 4.31
CA PRO A 284 -18.84 -4.01 5.78
C PRO A 284 -17.70 -3.31 6.55
N THR A 285 -16.46 -3.49 6.12
CA THR A 285 -15.30 -2.87 6.80
C THR A 285 -15.29 -1.34 6.66
N VAL A 286 -15.74 -0.82 5.52
CA VAL A 286 -15.83 0.63 5.29
C VAL A 286 -16.96 1.21 6.13
N ALA A 287 -18.12 0.55 6.15
CA ALA A 287 -19.25 0.95 6.97
C ALA A 287 -18.87 1.02 8.46
N ALA A 288 -18.18 -0.01 8.97
CA ALA A 288 -17.69 -0.01 10.34
C ALA A 288 -16.68 1.12 10.64
N ALA A 289 -15.78 1.42 9.70
CA ALA A 289 -14.82 2.51 9.85
C ALA A 289 -15.47 3.90 9.86
N LEU A 290 -16.57 4.06 9.11
CA LEU A 290 -17.33 5.31 8.98
C LEU A 290 -18.53 5.41 9.96
N GLY A 291 -18.73 4.40 10.82
CA GLY A 291 -19.87 4.37 11.76
C GLY A 291 -21.24 4.26 11.07
N SER A 292 -21.30 3.65 9.89
CA SER A 292 -22.51 3.44 9.09
C SER A 292 -22.94 1.96 9.07
N GLU A 293 -24.19 1.69 8.71
CA GLU A 293 -24.65 0.32 8.44
C GLU A 293 -24.28 -0.09 7.01
N SER A 294 -23.90 -1.36 6.82
CA SER A 294 -23.67 -1.93 5.49
C SER A 294 -24.89 -2.67 4.99
N ILE A 295 -25.30 -2.41 3.74
CA ILE A 295 -26.31 -3.18 3.02
C ILE A 295 -25.67 -4.10 1.98
N ASP A 296 -26.33 -5.21 1.66
CA ASP A 296 -25.89 -6.06 0.56
C ASP A 296 -25.85 -5.28 -0.76
N PRO A 297 -24.74 -5.31 -1.52
CA PRO A 297 -24.62 -4.55 -2.75
C PRO A 297 -25.61 -4.97 -3.83
N VAL A 298 -25.98 -6.26 -3.93
CA VAL A 298 -26.92 -6.70 -4.98
C VAL A 298 -28.33 -6.23 -4.65
N SER A 299 -28.76 -6.34 -3.38
CA SER A 299 -30.04 -5.79 -2.94
C SER A 299 -30.13 -4.29 -3.20
N ALA A 300 -29.11 -3.54 -2.81
CA ALA A 300 -29.06 -2.08 -3.01
C ALA A 300 -29.08 -1.68 -4.50
N LEU A 301 -28.51 -2.51 -5.38
CA LEU A 301 -28.50 -2.28 -6.82
C LEU A 301 -29.85 -2.60 -7.51
N THR A 302 -30.72 -3.38 -6.88
CA THR A 302 -32.03 -3.79 -7.43
C THR A 302 -33.20 -2.94 -6.94
N GLU A 303 -33.03 -2.20 -5.85
CA GLU A 303 -34.09 -1.38 -5.22
C GLU A 303 -34.08 0.10 -5.67
N GLY A 304 -33.01 0.57 -6.34
CA GLY A 304 -32.86 1.95 -6.84
C GLY A 304 -32.88 2.06 -8.35
#